data_AF-A0A497G2P1-F1
#
_entry.id   AF-A0A497G2P1-F1
#
_cell.length_a   1.000
_cell.length_b   1.000
_cell.length_c   1.000
_cell.angle_alpha   90.00
_cell.angle_beta   90.00
_cell.angle_gamma   90.00
#
_symmetry.space_group_name_H-M   'P 1'
#
loop_
_entity.id
_entity.type
_entity.pdbx_description
1 polymer ?
#
loop_
_entity_poly.entity_id
_entity_poly.type
_entity_poly.pdbx_seq_one_letter_code
_entity_poly.pdbx_strand_id
1 'polypeptide(L)'
;MKYKLIIFDLDGTIWDHEDISSLTPPFRKISKNTIVDLRGTLVKLYPYVKETLSKLKQMGFILAIVSWNKEKIALEALDAFGLAGLFDYYCIEYHPYKEKMIKKILKKIYEEENEIKSFQVIYIDDRDI
;
A
#
# COMPACT_ATOMS: atom_id res chain seq x y z
N MET A 1 19.49 -5.21 -16.17
CA MET A 1 18.03 -4.95 -16.09
C MET A 1 17.81 -3.64 -15.34
N LYS A 2 16.79 -2.86 -15.72
CA LYS A 2 16.33 -1.70 -14.94
C LYS A 2 15.23 -2.21 -14.00
N TYR A 3 15.45 -2.16 -12.69
CA TYR A 3 14.47 -2.63 -11.72
C TYR A 3 13.23 -1.74 -11.76
N LYS A 4 12.05 -2.35 -11.80
CA LYS A 4 10.77 -1.63 -11.87
C LYS A 4 10.06 -1.72 -10.52
N LEU A 5 9.96 -0.58 -9.86
CA LEU A 5 9.27 -0.40 -8.59
C LEU A 5 7.92 0.25 -8.87
N ILE A 6 6.85 -0.31 -8.31
CA ILE A 6 5.54 0.33 -8.30
C ILE A 6 5.19 0.65 -6.85
N ILE A 7 4.97 1.93 -6.59
CA ILE A 7 4.62 2.45 -5.28
C ILE A 7 3.14 2.85 -5.33
N PHE A 8 2.35 2.35 -4.38
CA PHE A 8 0.94 2.67 -4.23
C PHE A 8 0.71 3.53 -2.99
N ASP A 9 -0.16 4.53 -3.10
CA ASP A 9 -0.90 5.04 -1.96
C ASP A 9 -1.96 4.02 -1.49
N LEU A 10 -2.68 4.32 -0.39
CA LEU A 10 -3.73 3.46 0.17
C LEU A 10 -5.13 4.07 0.06
N ASP A 11 -5.39 5.16 0.79
CA ASP A 11 -6.72 5.75 0.90
C ASP A 11 -7.14 6.36 -0.43
N GLY A 12 -8.31 5.99 -0.96
CA GLY A 12 -8.74 6.46 -2.29
C GLY A 12 -8.04 5.77 -3.47
N THR A 13 -6.94 5.03 -3.23
CA THR A 13 -6.17 4.30 -4.26
C THR A 13 -6.44 2.79 -4.26
N ILE A 14 -6.33 2.13 -3.10
CA ILE A 14 -6.52 0.68 -2.91
C ILE A 14 -7.95 0.35 -2.49
N TRP A 15 -8.56 1.22 -1.70
CA TRP A 15 -9.91 1.07 -1.17
C TRP A 15 -10.72 2.37 -1.26
N ASP A 16 -12.04 2.25 -1.16
CA ASP A 16 -13.04 3.32 -1.30
C ASP A 16 -13.21 4.21 -0.05
N HIS A 17 -12.15 4.36 0.74
CA HIS A 17 -12.13 5.15 1.97
C HIS A 17 -10.99 6.17 1.95
N GLU A 18 -11.26 7.42 2.34
CA GLU A 18 -10.32 8.54 2.21
C GLU A 18 -9.42 8.77 3.43
N ASP A 19 -9.76 8.15 4.57
CA ASP A 19 -8.96 8.22 5.82
C ASP A 19 -9.13 6.94 6.67
N ILE A 20 -8.44 5.86 6.33
CA ILE A 20 -8.50 4.61 7.13
C ILE A 20 -8.08 4.86 8.60
N SER A 21 -7.26 5.89 8.86
CA SER A 21 -6.70 6.20 10.18
C SER A 21 -7.73 6.76 11.16
N SER A 22 -8.91 7.15 10.67
CA SER A 22 -10.07 7.56 11.46
C SER A 22 -10.89 6.38 11.99
N LEU A 23 -10.75 5.18 11.41
CA LEU A 23 -11.55 4.02 11.76
C LEU A 23 -11.09 3.33 13.04
N THR A 24 -11.94 2.45 13.58
CA THR A 24 -11.69 1.76 14.85
C THR A 24 -11.48 0.27 14.63
N PRO A 25 -10.23 -0.21 14.69
CA PRO A 25 -9.95 -1.64 14.69
C PRO A 25 -10.59 -2.37 15.90
N PRO A 26 -10.77 -3.70 15.86
CA PRO A 26 -10.26 -4.57 14.82
C PRO A 26 -11.08 -4.56 13.54
N PHE A 27 -10.41 -4.77 12.41
CA PHE A 27 -11.08 -4.97 11.13
C PHE A 27 -11.45 -6.43 10.93
N ARG A 28 -12.71 -6.69 10.58
CA ARG A 28 -13.20 -8.03 10.24
C ARG A 28 -13.51 -8.11 8.75
N LYS A 29 -12.98 -9.13 8.10
CA LYS A 29 -13.34 -9.47 6.73
C LYS A 29 -14.80 -9.95 6.64
N ILE A 30 -15.60 -9.31 5.79
CA ILE A 30 -16.99 -9.71 5.54
C ILE A 30 -17.19 -10.34 4.16
N SER A 31 -16.32 -10.03 3.21
CA SER A 31 -16.34 -10.61 1.87
C SER A 31 -14.92 -10.67 1.28
N LYS A 32 -14.77 -11.16 0.04
CA LYS A 32 -13.48 -11.13 -0.66
C LYS A 32 -12.88 -9.73 -0.69
N ASN A 33 -13.69 -8.69 -0.91
CA ASN A 33 -13.22 -7.32 -1.17
C ASN A 33 -13.80 -6.31 -0.17
N THR A 34 -14.28 -6.75 1.00
CA THR A 34 -14.89 -5.84 1.98
C THR A 34 -14.50 -6.25 3.40
N ILE A 35 -14.09 -5.25 4.18
CA ILE A 35 -13.88 -5.35 5.62
C ILE A 35 -14.85 -4.40 6.35
N VAL A 36 -15.01 -4.63 7.64
CA VAL A 36 -15.79 -3.77 8.54
C VAL A 36 -14.97 -3.46 9.78
N ASP A 37 -15.02 -2.22 10.26
CA ASP A 37 -14.42 -1.83 11.53
C ASP A 37 -15.33 -2.18 12.73
N LEU A 38 -14.86 -1.95 13.96
CA LEU A 38 -15.62 -2.26 15.18
C LEU A 38 -16.94 -1.46 15.29
N ARG A 39 -17.04 -0.31 14.63
CA ARG A 39 -18.23 0.55 14.65
C ARG A 39 -19.22 0.23 13.52
N GLY A 40 -18.91 -0.74 12.67
CA GLY A 40 -19.77 -1.13 11.55
C GLY A 40 -19.48 -0.38 10.24
N THR A 41 -18.41 0.41 10.18
CA THR A 41 -18.00 1.14 8.97
C THR A 41 -17.43 0.17 7.95
N LEU A 42 -18.01 0.13 6.75
CA LEU A 42 -17.57 -0.73 5.66
C LEU A 42 -16.47 -0.06 4.83
N VAL A 43 -15.43 -0.83 4.48
CA VAL A 43 -14.39 -0.42 3.54
C VAL A 43 -14.26 -1.49 2.47
N LYS A 44 -14.28 -1.09 1.20
CA LYS A 44 -14.22 -1.99 0.04
C LYS A 44 -12.96 -1.70 -0.77
N LEU A 45 -12.35 -2.76 -1.28
CA LEU A 45 -11.34 -2.62 -2.32
C LEU A 45 -12.00 -2.17 -3.62
N TYR A 46 -11.29 -1.34 -4.39
CA TYR A 46 -11.68 -1.10 -5.77
C TYR A 46 -11.66 -2.40 -6.59
N PRO A 47 -12.48 -2.48 -7.66
CA PRO A 47 -12.46 -3.64 -8.54
C PRO A 47 -11.06 -3.98 -9.04
N TYR A 48 -10.75 -5.28 -9.09
CA TYR A 48 -9.50 -5.83 -9.62
C TYR A 48 -8.21 -5.48 -8.87
N VAL A 49 -8.26 -4.81 -7.71
CA VAL A 49 -7.04 -4.48 -6.93
C VAL A 49 -6.23 -5.74 -6.59
N LYS A 50 -6.89 -6.79 -6.08
CA LYS A 50 -6.22 -8.05 -5.71
C LYS A 50 -5.57 -8.73 -6.91
N GLU A 51 -6.33 -8.84 -7.99
CA GLU A 51 -5.90 -9.45 -9.24
C GLU A 51 -4.71 -8.67 -9.85
N THR A 52 -4.79 -7.34 -9.82
CA THR A 52 -3.74 -6.45 -10.33
C THR A 52 -2.45 -6.59 -9.54
N LEU A 53 -2.51 -6.46 -8.20
CA LEU A 53 -1.32 -6.61 -7.35
C LEU A 53 -0.68 -8.01 -7.51
N SER A 54 -1.51 -9.06 -7.54
CA SER A 54 -1.01 -10.43 -7.77
C SER A 54 -0.32 -10.57 -9.12
N LYS A 55 -0.89 -10.00 -10.18
CA LYS A 55 -0.33 -10.08 -11.53
C LYS A 55 0.97 -9.29 -11.65
N LEU A 56 1.05 -8.10 -11.05
CA LEU A 56 2.27 -7.30 -11.02
C LEU A 56 3.40 -8.03 -10.28
N LYS A 57 3.09 -8.66 -9.14
CA LYS A 57 4.07 -9.48 -8.40
C LYS A 57 4.56 -10.67 -9.24
N GLN A 58 3.66 -11.37 -9.92
CA GLN A 58 4.02 -12.46 -10.86
C GLN A 58 4.89 -12.00 -12.04
N MET A 59 4.74 -10.74 -12.46
CA MET A 59 5.57 -10.15 -13.52
C MET A 59 6.96 -9.70 -13.02
N GLY A 60 7.26 -9.87 -11.73
CA GLY A 60 8.55 -9.53 -11.14
C GLY A 60 8.73 -8.05 -10.80
N PHE A 61 7.63 -7.29 -10.66
CA PHE A 61 7.71 -5.94 -10.10
C PHE A 61 7.91 -6.00 -8.59
N ILE A 62 8.74 -5.08 -8.08
CA ILE A 62 8.78 -4.78 -6.64
C ILE A 62 7.58 -3.90 -6.33
N LEU A 63 6.77 -4.29 -5.34
CA LEU A 63 5.60 -3.53 -4.93
C LEU A 63 5.83 -2.89 -3.57
N ALA A 64 5.56 -1.59 -3.48
CA ALA A 64 5.70 -0.85 -2.23
C ALA A 64 4.46 -0.02 -1.90
N ILE A 65 4.28 0.27 -0.62
CA ILE A 65 3.29 1.23 -0.11
C ILE A 65 3.99 2.50 0.36
N VAL A 66 3.45 3.65 -0.02
CA VAL A 66 3.75 4.94 0.60
C VAL A 66 2.44 5.64 0.92
N SER A 67 2.08 5.74 2.20
CA SER A 67 0.79 6.30 2.61
C SER A 67 0.88 7.22 3.82
N TRP A 68 0.05 8.27 3.81
CA TRP A 68 -0.16 9.16 4.94
C TRP A 68 -1.23 8.55 5.87
N ASN A 69 -0.83 7.60 6.73
CA ASN A 69 -1.75 6.95 7.67
C ASN A 69 -1.09 6.64 9.03
N LYS A 70 -1.93 6.29 10.01
CA LYS A 70 -1.50 5.61 11.24
C LYS A 70 -1.12 4.17 10.87
N GLU A 71 0.19 3.90 10.83
CA GLU A 71 0.77 2.63 10.38
C GLU A 71 0.03 1.40 10.89
N LYS A 72 -0.15 1.28 12.21
CA LYS A 72 -0.81 0.11 12.83
C LYS A 72 -2.23 -0.14 12.28
N ILE A 73 -3.00 0.92 12.08
CA ILE A 73 -4.39 0.81 11.59
C ILE A 73 -4.41 0.39 10.12
N ALA A 74 -3.56 1.01 9.29
CA ALA A 74 -3.45 0.70 7.87
C ALA A 74 -2.96 -0.74 7.63
N LEU A 75 -1.95 -1.19 8.37
CA LEU A 75 -1.45 -2.57 8.30
C LEU A 75 -2.52 -3.58 8.71
N GLU A 76 -3.28 -3.31 9.78
CA GLU A 76 -4.37 -4.19 10.19
C GLU A 76 -5.49 -4.28 9.14
N ALA A 77 -5.80 -3.17 8.45
CA ALA A 77 -6.73 -3.18 7.33
C ALA A 77 -6.20 -4.00 6.14
N LEU A 78 -4.91 -3.84 5.78
CA LEU A 78 -4.25 -4.63 4.74
C LEU A 78 -4.27 -6.13 5.06
N ASP A 79 -4.03 -6.50 6.32
CA ASP A 79 -4.11 -7.88 6.80
C ASP A 79 -5.53 -8.44 6.70
N ALA A 80 -6.53 -7.66 7.13
CA ALA A 80 -7.94 -8.05 7.03
C ALA A 80 -8.38 -8.25 5.56
N PHE A 81 -7.85 -7.45 4.64
CA PHE A 81 -8.02 -7.67 3.21
C PHE A 81 -7.21 -8.85 2.65
N GLY A 82 -6.17 -9.31 3.36
CA GLY A 82 -5.23 -10.32 2.86
C GLY A 82 -4.30 -9.78 1.78
N LEU A 83 -3.92 -8.50 1.87
CA LEU A 83 -3.05 -7.80 0.93
C LEU A 83 -1.61 -7.64 1.43
N ALA A 84 -1.36 -7.71 2.74
CA ALA A 84 -0.05 -7.41 3.32
C ALA A 84 1.11 -8.20 2.67
N GLY A 85 0.91 -9.50 2.41
CA GLY A 85 1.94 -10.34 1.77
C GLY A 85 2.20 -10.06 0.27
N LEU A 86 1.41 -9.19 -0.36
CA LEU A 86 1.63 -8.80 -1.77
C LEU A 86 2.65 -7.67 -1.90
N PHE A 87 2.87 -6.87 -0.86
CA PHE A 87 3.85 -5.78 -0.89
C PHE A 87 5.19 -6.23 -0.29
N ASP A 88 6.28 -5.81 -0.91
CA ASP A 88 7.65 -6.13 -0.49
C ASP A 88 8.18 -5.07 0.49
N TYR A 89 7.70 -3.82 0.33
CA TYR A 89 8.09 -2.68 1.16
C TYR A 89 6.88 -1.83 1.54
N TYR A 90 6.95 -1.17 2.68
CA TYR A 90 5.98 -0.16 3.07
C TYR A 90 6.64 0.95 3.89
N CYS A 91 6.18 2.18 3.69
CA CYS A 91 6.49 3.32 4.53
C CYS A 91 5.17 4.06 4.73
N ILE A 92 4.56 3.82 5.90
CA ILE A 92 3.27 4.37 6.28
C ILE A 92 3.51 5.27 7.47
N GLU A 93 3.41 6.58 7.29
CA GLU A 93 3.73 7.55 8.33
C GLU A 93 2.61 8.59 8.44
N TYR A 94 2.35 9.07 9.65
CA TYR A 94 1.23 9.99 9.90
C TYR A 94 1.60 11.45 9.58
N HIS A 95 2.08 11.69 8.37
CA HIS A 95 2.37 13.02 7.81
C HIS A 95 2.28 13.05 6.27
N PRO A 96 2.06 14.21 5.64
CA PRO A 96 1.87 14.31 4.19
C PRO A 96 3.13 14.19 3.33
N TYR A 97 4.34 14.14 3.92
CA TYR A 97 5.60 14.24 3.17
C TYR A 97 5.97 12.95 2.38
N LYS A 98 5.26 12.70 1.28
CA LYS A 98 5.42 11.55 0.37
C LYS A 98 6.84 11.43 -0.18
N GLU A 99 7.49 12.55 -0.46
CA GLU A 99 8.86 12.59 -0.94
C GLU A 99 9.86 12.02 0.07
N LYS A 100 9.60 12.21 1.37
CA LYS A 100 10.45 11.64 2.43
C LYS A 100 10.24 10.15 2.56
N MET A 101 8.98 9.70 2.51
CA MET A 101 8.63 8.28 2.57
C MET A 101 9.18 7.49 1.37
N ILE A 102 9.05 8.03 0.16
CA ILE A 102 9.64 7.44 -1.06
C ILE A 102 11.16 7.35 -0.93
N LYS A 103 11.84 8.41 -0.44
CA LYS A 103 13.29 8.37 -0.19
C LYS A 103 13.69 7.27 0.80
N LYS A 104 12.92 7.05 1.87
CA LYS A 104 13.14 5.97 2.83
C LYS A 104 13.02 4.59 2.16
N ILE A 105 11.99 4.39 1.34
CA ILE A 105 11.80 3.14 0.57
C ILE A 105 12.95 2.90 -0.37
N LEU A 106 13.31 3.88 -1.21
CA LEU A 106 14.40 3.73 -2.18
C LEU A 106 15.74 3.45 -1.50
N LYS A 107 16.02 4.13 -0.37
CA LYS A 107 17.22 3.86 0.43
C LYS A 107 17.23 2.43 0.96
N LYS A 108 16.12 1.98 1.55
CA LYS A 108 16.00 0.61 2.09
C LYS A 108 16.22 -0.44 1.00
N ILE A 109 15.59 -0.28 -0.16
CA ILE A 109 15.77 -1.21 -1.28
C ILE A 109 17.23 -1.19 -1.76
N TYR A 110 17.86 -0.03 -1.88
CA TYR A 110 19.26 0.06 -2.29
C TYR A 110 20.24 -0.62 -1.33
N GLU A 111 19.97 -0.55 -0.01
CA GLU A 111 20.79 -1.20 1.02
C GLU A 111 20.63 -2.73 1.03
N GLU A 112 19.43 -3.24 0.77
CA GLU A 112 19.14 -4.68 0.71
C GLU A 112 19.58 -5.29 -0.63
N GLU A 113 19.36 -4.57 -1.74
CA GLU A 113 19.58 -5.05 -3.10
C GLU A 113 20.82 -4.36 -3.71
N ASN A 114 21.99 -4.81 -3.27
CA ASN A 114 23.32 -4.26 -3.60
C ASN A 114 23.65 -4.20 -5.12
N GLU A 115 22.85 -4.83 -5.98
CA GLU A 115 23.02 -4.84 -7.43
C GLU A 115 22.18 -3.78 -8.17
N ILE A 116 21.28 -3.07 -7.48
CA ILE A 116 20.38 -2.10 -8.13
C ILE A 116 21.11 -0.78 -8.40
N LYS A 117 21.53 -0.61 -9.65
CA LYS A 117 22.18 0.64 -10.12
C LYS A 117 21.20 1.78 -10.41
N SER A 118 19.94 1.47 -10.74
CA SER A 118 18.90 2.48 -11.00
C SER A 118 17.49 1.89 -10.95
N PHE A 119 16.52 2.71 -10.53
CA PHE A 119 15.10 2.37 -10.52
C PHE A 119 14.35 3.04 -11.66
N GLN A 120 13.34 2.34 -12.18
CA GLN A 120 12.18 2.95 -12.81
C GLN A 120 11.03 2.88 -11.81
N VAL A 121 10.56 4.04 -11.37
CA VAL A 121 9.49 4.13 -10.37
C VAL A 121 8.21 4.57 -11.04
N ILE A 122 7.13 3.85 -10.77
CA ILE A 122 5.75 4.28 -11.05
C ILE A 122 5.11 4.53 -9.69
N TYR A 123 4.56 5.73 -9.49
CA TYR A 123 3.79 6.06 -8.31
C TYR A 123 2.32 6.20 -8.70
N ILE A 124 1.43 5.59 -7.91
CA ILE A 124 -0.01 5.57 -8.14
C ILE A 124 -0.68 6.13 -6.88
N ASP A 125 -1.42 7.22 -7.06
CA ASP A 125 -2.11 7.99 -6.03
C ASP A 125 -3.37 8.59 -6.66
N ASP A 126 -4.45 8.69 -5.90
CA ASP A 126 -5.70 9.33 -6.31
C ASP A 126 -5.64 10.86 -6.20
N ARG A 127 -4.63 11.39 -5.51
CA ARG A 127 -4.47 12.82 -5.26
C ARG A 127 -3.35 13.41 -6.12
N ASP A 128 -3.58 14.64 -6.56
CA ASP A 128 -2.52 15.48 -7.10
C ASP A 128 -1.55 15.85 -5.96
N ILE A 129 -0.26 15.58 -6.17
CA ILE A 129 0.84 15.87 -5.22
C ILE A 129 1.51 17.19 -5.59
#